data_AF-A0A140GRX4-F1
#
_entry.id   AF-A0A140GRX4-F1
#
_cell.length_a   1.000
_cell.length_b   1.000
_cell.length_c   1.000
_cell.angle_alpha   90.00
_cell.angle_beta   90.00
_cell.angle_gamma   90.00
#
_symmetry.space_group_name_H-M   'P 1'
#
loop_
_entity.id
_entity.type
_entity.pdbx_description
1 polymer ?
#
loop_
_entity_poly.entity_id
_entity_poly.type
_entity_poly.pdbx_seq_one_letter_code
_entity_poly.pdbx_strand_id
1 'polypeptide(L)'
;MKNNKEENKYNLPIDLSDKEVTKELEEKYCLSTQEIKEAYDRYIWHLEKYKELIERDCEKKVIKVEGVGQACPICKSPVNSNFCPQCGQRFKI
;
A
#
# COMPACT_ATOMS: atom_id res chain seq x y z
N MET A 1 5.07 37.06 -14.33
CA MET A 1 3.89 36.17 -14.31
C MET A 1 4.19 34.93 -15.12
N LYS A 2 4.26 33.78 -14.45
CA LYS A 2 3.77 32.43 -14.85
C LYS A 2 4.41 31.42 -13.89
N ASN A 3 3.78 31.25 -12.73
CA ASN A 3 4.04 30.15 -11.82
C ASN A 3 3.43 28.89 -12.45
N ASN A 4 4.20 28.16 -13.24
CA ASN A 4 3.86 26.79 -13.59
C ASN A 4 4.44 25.88 -12.52
N LYS A 5 3.77 25.79 -11.37
CA LYS A 5 3.91 24.61 -10.52
C LYS A 5 3.04 23.55 -11.18
N GLU A 6 3.68 22.66 -11.94
CA GLU A 6 3.05 21.40 -12.34
C GLU A 6 2.54 20.74 -11.05
N GLU A 7 1.22 20.64 -10.93
CA GLU A 7 0.56 19.93 -9.84
C GLU A 7 0.98 18.47 -9.94
N ASN A 8 1.93 18.08 -9.09
CA ASN A 8 2.42 16.73 -9.02
C ASN A 8 1.26 15.80 -8.62
N LYS A 9 0.73 15.07 -9.60
CA LYS A 9 -0.48 14.25 -9.54
C LYS A 9 -0.42 13.12 -8.50
N TYR A 10 0.75 12.85 -7.94
CA TYR A 10 0.98 11.82 -6.95
C TYR A 10 1.79 12.44 -5.81
N ASN A 11 1.13 12.70 -4.68
CA ASN A 11 1.76 13.24 -3.47
C ASN A 11 3.03 12.43 -3.15
N LEU A 12 4.19 13.07 -3.35
CA LEU A 12 5.46 12.63 -2.80
C LEU A 12 5.33 12.50 -1.27
N PRO A 13 6.16 11.66 -0.63
CA PRO A 13 6.19 11.64 0.82
C PRO A 13 6.48 13.06 1.35
N ILE A 14 5.65 13.52 2.28
CA ILE A 14 5.79 14.81 2.94
C ILE A 14 6.93 14.66 3.96
N ASP A 15 7.90 15.56 3.90
CA ASP A 15 8.94 15.64 4.92
C ASP A 15 8.42 16.37 6.15
N LEU A 16 7.92 15.61 7.13
CA LEU A 16 7.45 16.15 8.42
C LEU A 16 8.59 16.57 9.36
N SER A 17 9.86 16.41 8.96
CA SER A 17 11.01 16.97 9.68
C SER A 17 11.26 18.44 9.33
N ASP A 18 10.72 18.91 8.20
CA ASP A 18 10.76 20.31 7.78
C ASP A 18 9.77 21.14 8.60
N LYS A 19 10.30 22.05 9.43
CA LYS A 19 9.49 22.89 10.32
C LYS A 19 8.60 23.88 9.58
N GLU A 20 8.99 24.34 8.39
CA GLU A 20 8.17 25.27 7.61
C GLU A 20 6.92 24.53 7.09
N VAL A 21 7.12 23.32 6.56
CA VAL A 21 6.03 22.45 6.10
C VAL A 21 5.07 22.13 7.24
N THR A 22 5.58 21.71 8.41
CA THR A 22 4.70 21.34 9.53
C THR A 22 3.92 22.54 10.03
N LYS A 23 4.53 23.73 10.10
CA LYS A 23 3.85 24.96 10.52
C LYS A 23 2.76 25.38 9.54
N GLU A 24 3.00 25.32 8.23
CA GLU A 24 1.97 25.58 7.21
C GLU A 24 0.78 24.62 7.36
N LEU A 25 1.04 23.34 7.66
CA LEU A 25 -0.01 22.34 7.88
C LEU A 25 -0.79 22.58 9.18
N GLU A 26 -0.12 22.98 10.27
CA GLU A 26 -0.76 23.35 11.53
C GLU A 26 -1.71 24.53 11.32
N GLU A 27 -1.24 25.59 10.66
CA GLU A 27 -2.04 26.78 10.37
C GLU A 27 -3.22 26.48 9.44
N LYS A 28 -3.00 25.67 8.40
CA LYS A 28 -4.01 25.36 7.39
C LYS A 28 -5.13 24.45 7.91
N TYR A 29 -4.79 23.47 8.74
CA TYR A 29 -5.75 22.45 9.18
C TYR A 29 -6.16 22.59 10.66
N CYS A 30 -5.60 23.58 11.37
CA CYS A 30 -5.81 23.78 12.80
C CYS A 30 -5.53 22.53 13.63
N LEU A 31 -4.48 21.81 13.28
CA LEU A 31 -3.99 20.60 13.96
C LEU A 31 -2.66 20.89 14.63
N SER A 32 -2.33 20.15 15.69
CA SER A 32 -0.97 20.11 16.23
C SER A 32 -0.03 19.29 15.34
N THR A 33 1.28 19.55 15.43
CA THR A 33 2.33 18.73 14.81
C THR A 33 2.15 17.24 15.12
N GLN A 34 1.72 16.88 16.33
CA GLN A 34 1.51 15.49 16.72
C GLN A 34 0.33 14.87 15.95
N GLU A 35 -0.80 15.56 15.85
CA GLU A 35 -1.97 15.10 15.09
C GLU A 35 -1.67 14.96 13.60
N ILE A 36 -0.87 15.87 13.04
CA ILE A 36 -0.40 15.80 11.66
C ILE A 36 0.45 14.55 11.43
N LYS A 37 1.40 14.26 12.34
CA LYS A 37 2.22 13.04 12.27
C LYS A 37 1.37 11.78 12.33
N GLU A 38 0.45 11.69 13.28
CA GLU A 38 -0.44 10.53 13.41
C GLU A 38 -1.33 10.34 12.18
N ALA A 39 -1.85 11.43 11.61
CA ALA A 39 -2.64 11.37 10.38
C ALA A 39 -1.79 10.88 9.20
N TYR A 40 -0.55 11.35 9.09
CA TYR A 40 0.38 10.95 8.05
C TYR A 40 0.80 9.49 8.19
N ASP A 41 1.12 9.03 9.40
CA ASP A 41 1.46 7.63 9.67
C ASP A 41 0.31 6.69 9.30
N ARG A 42 -0.94 7.07 9.65
CA ARG A 42 -2.14 6.34 9.21
C ARG A 42 -2.27 6.30 7.70
N TYR A 43 -2.02 7.42 7.03
CA TYR A 43 -2.05 7.50 5.56
C TYR A 43 -1.02 6.56 4.92
N ILE A 44 0.23 6.56 5.40
CA ILE A 44 1.28 5.67 4.92
C ILE A 44 0.89 4.21 5.15
N TRP A 45 0.40 3.87 6.35
CA TRP A 45 -0.06 2.51 6.65
C TRP A 45 -1.18 2.06 5.70
N HIS A 46 -2.18 2.92 5.45
CA HIS A 46 -3.26 2.61 4.52
C HIS A 46 -2.74 2.41 3.10
N LEU A 47 -1.83 3.26 2.62
CA LEU A 47 -1.21 3.10 1.30
C LEU A 47 -0.48 1.76 1.17
N GLU A 48 0.27 1.36 2.18
CA GLU A 48 0.96 0.06 2.21
C GLU A 48 -0.04 -1.10 2.17
N LYS A 49 -1.14 -1.01 2.94
CA LYS A 49 -2.20 -2.02 2.89
C LYS A 49 -2.93 -2.09 1.55
N TYR A 50 -3.17 -0.96 0.90
CA TYR A 50 -3.73 -0.97 -0.45
C TYR A 50 -2.78 -1.60 -1.46
N LYS A 51 -1.47 -1.34 -1.38
CA LYS A 51 -0.47 -2.00 -2.22
C LYS A 51 -0.47 -3.52 -2.01
N GLU A 52 -0.46 -3.98 -0.75
CA GLU A 52 -0.54 -5.41 -0.43
C GLU A 52 -1.81 -6.07 -1.02
N LEU A 53 -2.96 -5.39 -0.94
CA LEU A 53 -4.22 -5.90 -1.49
C LEU A 53 -4.18 -5.96 -3.02
N ILE A 54 -3.71 -4.91 -3.69
CA ILE A 54 -3.54 -4.87 -5.15
C ILE A 54 -2.61 -6.01 -5.59
N GLU A 55 -1.50 -6.24 -4.89
CA GLU A 55 -0.57 -7.33 -5.20
C GLU A 55 -1.18 -8.73 -5.03
N ARG A 56 -2.09 -8.90 -4.06
CA ARG A 56 -2.84 -10.16 -3.87
C ARG A 56 -3.93 -10.36 -4.92
N ASP A 57 -4.55 -9.28 -5.37
CA ASP A 57 -5.56 -9.32 -6.43
C ASP A 57 -4.94 -9.54 -7.82
N CYS A 58 -3.69 -9.10 -8.02
CA CYS A 58 -2.90 -9.48 -9.18
C CYS A 58 -2.74 -11.01 -9.22
N GLU A 59 -3.36 -11.63 -10.22
CA GLU A 59 -3.34 -13.08 -10.38
C GLU A 59 -1.91 -13.62 -10.54
N LYS A 60 -1.56 -14.64 -9.74
CA LYS A 60 -0.28 -15.34 -9.84
C LYS A 60 -0.47 -16.77 -10.36
N LYS A 61 0.53 -17.32 -11.05
CA LYS A 61 0.51 -18.72 -11.48
C LYS A 61 0.79 -19.63 -10.27
N VAL A 62 -0.03 -20.68 -10.12
CA VAL A 62 0.21 -21.72 -9.12
C VAL A 62 1.52 -22.46 -9.40
N ILE A 63 2.16 -22.97 -8.35
CA ILE A 63 3.37 -23.79 -8.45
C ILE A 63 3.02 -25.27 -8.27
N LYS A 64 3.85 -26.17 -8.81
CA LYS A 64 3.74 -27.61 -8.54
C LYS A 64 4.69 -28.01 -7.40
N VAL A 65 4.20 -28.80 -6.46
CA VAL A 65 4.98 -29.35 -5.34
C VAL A 65 4.76 -30.86 -5.29
N GLU A 66 5.86 -31.61 -5.20
CA GLU A 66 5.81 -33.08 -5.10
C GLU A 66 4.98 -33.52 -3.88
N GLY A 67 4.11 -34.52 -4.07
CA GLY A 67 3.22 -35.03 -3.02
C GLY A 67 1.97 -34.19 -2.72
N VAL A 68 1.90 -32.94 -3.20
CA VAL A 68 0.77 -32.01 -2.96
C VAL A 68 0.00 -31.68 -4.24
N GLY A 69 0.67 -31.67 -5.40
CA GLY A 69 0.07 -31.23 -6.66
C GLY A 69 0.24 -29.72 -6.86
N GLN A 70 -0.86 -28.97 -6.95
CA GLN A 70 -0.83 -27.51 -7.09
C GLN A 70 -0.78 -26.80 -5.73
N ALA A 71 0.06 -25.78 -5.61
CA ALA A 71 0.24 -25.00 -4.38
C ALA A 71 0.32 -23.49 -4.65
N CYS A 72 0.01 -22.71 -3.62
CA CYS A 72 0.13 -21.26 -3.63
C CYS A 72 1.61 -20.85 -3.76
N PRO A 73 1.98 -19.95 -4.70
CA PRO A 73 3.35 -19.46 -4.82
C PRO A 73 3.82 -18.64 -3.60
N ILE A 74 2.90 -18.06 -2.82
CA ILE A 74 3.19 -17.20 -1.66
C ILE A 74 3.43 -18.02 -0.40
N CYS A 75 2.41 -18.75 0.07
CA CYS A 75 2.47 -19.48 1.35
C CYS A 75 2.70 -20.99 1.21
N LYS A 76 2.83 -21.50 -0.03
CA LYS A 76 3.06 -22.93 -0.35
C LYS A 76 1.95 -23.90 0.09
N SER A 77 0.82 -23.39 0.58
CA SER A 77 -0.35 -24.21 0.90
C SER A 77 -0.94 -24.88 -0.35
N PRO A 78 -1.50 -26.10 -0.24
CA PRO A 78 -2.23 -26.76 -1.33
C PRO A 78 -3.39 -25.89 -1.82
N VAL A 79 -3.65 -25.87 -3.13
CA VAL A 79 -4.76 -25.08 -3.72
C VAL A 79 -5.50 -25.87 -4.79
N ASN A 80 -6.82 -25.71 -4.84
CA ASN A 80 -7.72 -26.35 -5.81
C ASN A 80 -8.80 -25.39 -6.35
N SER A 81 -8.67 -24.09 -6.08
CA SER A 81 -9.61 -23.04 -6.48
C SER A 81 -8.83 -21.82 -6.98
N ASN A 82 -9.54 -20.84 -7.57
CA ASN A 82 -8.94 -19.61 -8.13
C ASN A 82 -8.32 -18.67 -7.08
N PHE A 83 -8.29 -19.04 -5.80
CA PHE A 83 -7.66 -18.25 -4.74
C PHE A 83 -7.08 -19.13 -3.62
N CYS A 84 -6.10 -18.60 -2.89
CA CYS A 84 -5.51 -19.30 -1.75
C CYS A 84 -6.39 -19.14 -0.50
N PRO A 85 -6.84 -20.22 0.15
CA PRO A 85 -7.61 -20.12 1.40
C PRO A 85 -6.79 -19.58 2.58
N GLN A 86 -5.45 -19.71 2.53
CA GLN A 86 -4.57 -19.32 3.63
C GLN A 86 -4.15 -17.84 3.58
N CYS A 87 -3.89 -17.30 2.39
CA CYS A 87 -3.37 -15.93 2.24
C CYS A 87 -4.20 -15.03 1.32
N GLY A 88 -5.27 -15.55 0.72
CA GLY A 88 -6.16 -14.80 -0.17
C GLY A 88 -5.60 -14.49 -1.56
N GLN A 89 -4.39 -14.94 -1.90
CA GLN A 89 -3.79 -14.72 -3.23
C GLN A 89 -4.69 -15.29 -4.34
N ARG A 90 -5.03 -14.47 -5.33
CA ARG A 90 -5.75 -14.92 -6.53
C ARG A 90 -4.83 -15.64 -7.52
N PHE A 91 -5.39 -16.60 -8.24
CA PHE A 91 -4.70 -17.35 -9.29
C PHE A 91 -5.41 -17.24 -10.61
N LYS A 92 -4.62 -17.18 -11.68
CA LYS A 92 -5.10 -17.39 -13.05
C LYS A 92 -5.14 -18.89 -13.30
N ILE A 93 -6.33 -19.49 -13.22
CA ILE A 93 -6.54 -20.91 -13.56
C ILE A 93 -6.85 -21.04 -15.05
#